data_AF-A0A9X2JLM7-F1
#
_entry.id   AF-A0A9X2JLM7-F1
#
_cell.length_a   1.000
_cell.length_b   1.000
_cell.length_c   1.000
_cell.angle_alpha   90.00
_cell.angle_beta   90.00
_cell.angle_gamma   90.00
#
_symmetry.space_group_name_H-M   'P 1'
#
loop_
_entity.id
_entity.type
_entity.pdbx_description
1 polymer ?
#
loop_
_entity_poly.entity_id
_entity_poly.type
_entity_poly.pdbx_seq_one_letter_code
_entity_poly.pdbx_strand_id
1 'polypeptide(L)' 'MRKIEFNEIDSKEIEVLVNGKLYGVLRFDQRQKVWFFVLKDVNNVVRCFKSLEETKEALKDSID' A
#
# COMPACT_ATOMS: atom_id res chain seq x y z
N MET A 1 6.39 6.60 -15.39
CA MET A 1 7.16 6.98 -14.19
C MET A 1 6.43 7.98 -13.31
N ARG A 2 5.42 7.48 -12.59
CA ARG A 2 4.83 8.18 -11.46
C ARG A 2 5.75 8.00 -10.25
N LYS A 3 6.00 9.05 -9.46
CA LYS A 3 6.82 8.95 -8.25
C LYS A 3 6.00 8.30 -7.14
N ILE A 4 6.46 7.19 -6.59
CA ILE A 4 5.75 6.48 -5.50
C ILE A 4 6.54 6.66 -4.21
N GLU A 5 5.84 7.11 -3.17
CA GLU A 5 6.39 7.40 -1.85
C GLU A 5 5.58 6.61 -0.82
N PHE A 6 6.26 5.96 0.11
CA PHE A 6 5.65 5.20 1.19
C PHE A 6 5.88 5.95 2.49
N ASN A 7 4.81 6.51 3.06
CA ASN A 7 4.84 7.26 4.30
C ASN A 7 4.38 6.35 5.44
N GLU A 8 5.32 5.90 6.26
CA GLU A 8 5.05 4.99 7.38
C GLU A 8 4.47 5.81 8.54
N ILE A 9 3.16 5.74 8.72
CA ILE A 9 2.46 6.43 9.82
C ILE A 9 2.65 5.64 11.12
N ASP A 10 2.55 4.31 11.04
CA ASP A 10 2.67 3.39 12.18
C ASP A 10 3.26 2.05 11.74
N SER A 11 3.60 1.17 12.69
CA SER A 11 4.13 -0.18 12.41
C SER A 11 3.14 -1.08 11.65
N LYS A 12 1.86 -0.68 11.56
CA LYS A 12 0.78 -1.43 10.90
C LYS A 12 0.07 -0.63 9.81
N GLU A 13 0.46 0.61 9.56
CA GLU A 13 -0.20 1.48 8.60
C GLU A 13 0.81 2.33 7.83
N ILE A 14 0.77 2.24 6.51
CA ILE A 14 1.70 2.92 5.60
C ILE A 14 0.88 3.57 4.49
N GLU A 15 0.92 4.88 4.39
CA GLU A 15 0.30 5.61 3.29
C GLU A 15 1.15 5.46 2.02
N VAL A 16 0.47 5.21 0.90
CA VAL A 16 1.10 5.15 -0.42
C VAL A 16 0.71 6.43 -1.15
N LEU A 17 1.70 7.29 -1.37
CA LEU A 17 1.55 8.52 -2.14
C LEU A 17 2.09 8.31 -3.55
N VAL A 18 1.32 8.74 -4.55
CA VAL A 18 1.71 8.73 -5.95
C VAL A 18 1.71 10.17 -6.44
N ASN A 19 2.87 10.66 -6.87
CA ASN A 19 3.10 12.05 -7.25
C ASN A 19 2.67 13.04 -6.14
N GLY A 20 2.98 12.72 -4.88
CA GLY A 20 2.61 13.54 -3.72
C GLY A 20 1.11 13.52 -3.37
N LYS A 21 0.29 12.71 -4.04
CA LYS A 21 -1.13 12.52 -3.72
C LYS A 21 -1.34 11.17 -3.06
N LEU A 22 -2.11 11.14 -1.96
CA LEU A 22 -2.50 9.89 -1.31
C LEU A 22 -3.30 9.01 -2.29
N TYR A 23 -2.70 7.89 -2.67
CA TYR A 23 -3.26 6.91 -3.60
C TYR A 23 -4.00 5.81 -2.83
N GLY A 24 -3.46 5.39 -1.69
CA GLY A 24 -4.09 4.41 -0.82
C GLY A 24 -3.28 4.20 0.45
N VAL A 25 -3.73 3.23 1.25
CA VAL A 25 -3.13 2.89 2.54
C VAL A 25 -2.88 1.39 2.59
N LEU A 26 -1.67 1.03 2.96
CA LEU A 26 -1.29 -0.32 3.34
C LEU A 26 -1.56 -0.51 4.82
N ARG A 27 -2.34 -1.53 5.14
CA ARG A 27 -2.60 -1.93 6.52
C ARG A 27 -2.15 -3.36 6.74
N PHE A 28 -1.58 -3.60 7.92
CA PHE A 28 -1.18 -4.94 8.33
C PHE A 28 -2.27 -5.60 9.15
N ASP A 29 -2.79 -6.73 8.67
CA ASP A 29 -3.73 -7.56 9.43
C ASP A 29 -2.96 -8.51 10.33
N GLN A 30 -3.02 -8.30 11.65
CA GLN A 30 -2.32 -9.16 12.60
C GLN A 30 -2.92 -10.57 12.71
N ARG A 31 -4.20 -10.75 12.37
CA ARG A 31 -4.88 -12.05 12.48
C ARG A 31 -4.41 -12.99 11.38
N GLN A 32 -4.30 -12.47 10.16
CA GLN A 32 -3.87 -13.19 8.97
C GLN A 32 -2.36 -13.07 8.72
N LYS A 33 -1.68 -12.14 9.41
CA LYS A 33 -0.27 -11.78 9.19
C LYS A 33 0.02 -11.40 7.73
N VAL A 34 -0.88 -10.62 7.13
CA VAL A 34 -0.79 -10.16 5.73
C VAL A 34 -0.94 -8.65 5.65
N TRP A 35 -0.33 -8.06 4.64
CA TRP A 35 -0.53 -6.67 4.28
C TRP A 35 -1.65 -6.56 3.26
N PHE A 36 -2.56 -5.63 3.46
CA PHE A 36 -3.65 -5.35 2.53
C PHE A 36 -3.59 -3.90 2.07
N PHE A 37 -3.72 -3.71 0.76
CA PHE A 37 -3.73 -2.39 0.14
C PHE A 37 -5.17 -1.93 -0.08
N VAL A 38 -5.50 -0.78 0.49
CA VAL A 38 -6.81 -0.12 0.38
C VAL A 38 -6.63 1.14 -0.45
N LEU A 39 -7.33 1.24 -1.58
CA LEU A 39 -7.33 2.48 -2.37
C LEU A 39 -8.08 3.57 -1.61
N LYS A 40 -7.63 4.82 -1.70
CA LYS A 40 -8.31 5.95 -1.06
C LYS A 40 -9.71 6.18 -1.65
N ASP A 41 -9.83 6.07 -2.97
CA ASP A 41 -11.05 6.37 -3.73
C ASP A 41 -12.05 5.21 -3.78
N VAL A 42 -11.60 4.01 -3.47
CA VAL A 42 -12.43 2.81 -3.52
C VAL A 42 -12.22 2.15 -2.17
N ASN A 43 -13.22 2.22 -1.28
CA ASN A 43 -13.26 1.54 0.04
C ASN A 43 -13.25 0.01 -0.12
N ASN A 44 -12.32 -0.50 -0.92
CA ASN A 44 -12.26 -1.83 -1.42
C ASN A 44 -10.81 -2.28 -1.31
N VAL A 45 -10.63 -3.44 -0.71
CA VAL A 45 -9.31 -4.04 -0.56
C VAL A 45 -8.90 -4.53 -1.92
N VAL A 46 -7.87 -3.91 -2.48
CA VAL A 46 -7.51 -4.13 -3.88
C VAL A 46 -6.57 -5.32 -4.00
N ARG A 47 -5.67 -5.51 -3.03
CA ARG A 47 -4.75 -6.66 -3.02
C ARG A 47 -4.30 -7.02 -1.61
N CYS A 48 -4.07 -8.31 -1.40
CA CYS A 48 -3.44 -8.88 -0.20
C CYS A 48 -2.07 -9.42 -0.56
N PHE A 49 -1.09 -9.16 0.28
CA PHE A 49 0.31 -9.53 0.09
C PHE A 49 0.88 -10.14 1.37
N LYS A 50 1.77 -11.12 1.23
CA LYS A 50 2.39 -11.80 2.37
C LYS A 50 3.48 -10.95 3.03
N SER A 51 4.17 -10.13 2.25
CA SER A 51 5.32 -9.35 2.70
C SER A 51 5.21 -7.88 2.27
N LEU A 52 5.71 -6.97 3.11
CA LEU A 52 5.71 -5.54 2.81
C LEU A 52 6.58 -5.21 1.57
N GLU A 53 7.72 -5.89 1.41
CA GLU A 53 8.62 -5.71 0.26
C GLU A 53 7.93 -6.10 -1.05
N GLU A 54 7.37 -7.31 -1.14
CA GLU A 54 6.58 -7.75 -2.30
C GLU A 54 5.44 -6.77 -2.62
N THR A 55 4.82 -6.21 -1.57
CA THR A 55 3.76 -5.21 -1.74
C THR A 55 4.29 -3.93 -2.38
N LYS A 56 5.42 -3.41 -1.88
CA LYS A 56 6.06 -2.19 -2.39
C LYS A 56 6.52 -2.38 -3.83
N GLU A 57 7.06 -3.55 -4.18
CA GLU A 57 7.45 -3.88 -5.55
C GLU A 57 6.26 -4.01 -6.49
N ALA A 58 5.22 -4.75 -6.09
CA ALA A 58 4.01 -4.91 -6.91
C ALA A 58 3.27 -3.58 -7.14
N LEU A 59 3.27 -2.68 -6.16
CA LEU A 59 2.73 -1.33 -6.32
C LEU A 59 3.58 -0.48 -7.25
N LYS A 60 4.91 -0.62 -7.22
CA LYS A 60 5.80 0.07 -8.18
C LYS A 60 5.55 -0.39 -9.61
N ASP A 61 5.46 -1.69 -9.82
CA ASP A 61 5.20 -2.29 -11.13
C ASP A 61 3.80 -1.93 -11.67
N SER A 62 2.78 -1.98 -10.81
CA SER A 62 1.39 -1.76 -11.23
C SER A 62 1.02 -0.29 -11.47
N ILE A 63 1.80 0.68 -10.95
CA ILE A 63 1.49 2.12 -11.02
C ILE A 63 2.31 2.83 -12.11
N ASP A 64 3.42 2.24 -12.59
CA ASP A 64 4.22 2.79 -13.70
C ASP A 64 3.45 2.84 -15.02
#